data_AF-A0A5P2FZG1-F1
#
_entry.id   AF-A0A5P2FZG1-F1
#
_cell.length_a   1.000
_cell.length_b   1.000
_cell.length_c   1.000
_cell.angle_alpha   90.00
_cell.angle_beta   90.00
_cell.angle_gamma   90.00
#
_symmetry.space_group_name_H-M   'P 1'
#
loop_
_entity.id
_entity.type
_entity.pdbx_description
1 polymer ?
#
loop_
_entity_poly.entity_id
_entity_poly.type
_entity_poly.pdbx_seq_one_letter_code
_entity_poly.pdbx_strand_id
1 'polypeptide(L)'
;MEITFGDPNEWQKNYIIEILERNKVEKPFLIDCGTEDMVYPFSINLKSLCESLKIPITFISQPGNHDENYWKNSIEQHFLYFKRQLINLTVI
;
A
#
# COMPACT_ATOMS: atom_id res chain seq x y z
N MET A 1 2.18 -20.93 -9.85
CA MET A 1 0.73 -20.77 -10.06
C MET A 1 0.15 -20.49 -8.69
N GLU A 2 -0.21 -19.24 -8.41
CA GLU A 2 -0.93 -18.92 -7.18
C GLU A 2 -2.30 -19.59 -7.24
N ILE A 3 -2.68 -20.28 -6.16
CA ILE A 3 -4.01 -20.89 -6.06
C ILE A 3 -4.99 -19.75 -5.81
N THR A 4 -5.79 -19.40 -6.81
CA THR A 4 -6.84 -18.39 -6.68
C THR A 4 -8.15 -19.08 -6.25
N PHE A 5 -8.77 -18.57 -5.19
CA PHE A 5 -10.11 -19.00 -4.79
C PHE A 5 -11.13 -18.17 -5.57
N GLY A 6 -11.56 -18.63 -6.75
CA GLY A 6 -12.55 -17.93 -7.59
C GLY A 6 -12.12 -17.78 -9.05
N ASP A 7 -12.76 -16.88 -9.79
CA ASP A 7 -12.43 -16.62 -11.21
C ASP A 7 -11.05 -15.95 -11.32
N PRO A 8 -10.05 -16.60 -11.96
CA PRO A 8 -8.71 -16.04 -12.11
C PRO A 8 -8.68 -14.68 -12.81
N ASN A 9 -9.60 -14.43 -13.74
CA ASN A 9 -9.65 -13.15 -14.46
C ASN A 9 -10.11 -12.02 -13.54
N GLU A 10 -11.07 -12.30 -12.64
CA GLU A 10 -11.51 -11.32 -11.65
C GLU A 10 -10.43 -11.06 -10.61
N TRP A 11 -9.67 -12.09 -10.20
CA TRP A 11 -8.49 -11.92 -9.36
C TRP A 11 -7.44 -11.04 -10.01
N GLN A 12 -7.09 -11.32 -11.28
CA GLN A 12 -6.10 -10.53 -12.01
C GLN A 12 -6.55 -9.06 -12.16
N LYS A 13 -7.80 -8.82 -12.54
CA LYS A 13 -8.34 -7.45 -12.69
C LYS A 13 -8.33 -6.64 -11.40
N ASN A 14 -8.36 -7.30 -10.24
CA ASN A 14 -8.37 -6.67 -8.92
C ASN A 14 -7.00 -6.74 -8.23
N TYR A 15 -5.99 -7.29 -8.89
CA TYR A 15 -4.63 -7.32 -8.37
C TYR A 15 -4.03 -5.91 -8.43
N ILE A 16 -3.45 -5.47 -7.31
CA ILE A 16 -3.01 -4.07 -7.19
C ILE A 16 -1.96 -3.68 -8.23
N ILE A 17 -1.03 -4.59 -8.58
CA ILE A 17 -0.03 -4.35 -9.63
C ILE A 17 -0.73 -4.04 -10.96
N GLU A 18 -1.68 -4.89 -11.35
CA GLU A 18 -2.46 -4.72 -12.60
C GLU A 18 -3.28 -3.42 -12.57
N ILE A 19 -3.85 -3.06 -11.42
CA ILE A 19 -4.57 -1.79 -11.24
C ILE A 19 -3.63 -0.60 -11.47
N LEU A 20 -2.43 -0.62 -10.89
CA LEU A 20 -1.48 0.49 -11.00
C LEU A 20 -0.90 0.64 -12.41
N GLU A 21 -0.64 -0.46 -13.11
CA GLU A 21 -0.09 -0.42 -14.47
C GLU A 21 -1.12 0.04 -15.51
N ARG A 22 -2.40 -0.33 -15.35
CA ARG A 22 -3.45 0.01 -16.32
C ARG A 22 -4.08 1.39 -16.11
N ASN A 23 -3.88 2.03 -14.96
CA ASN A 23 -4.55 3.28 -14.60
C ASN A 23 -3.56 4.40 -14.31
N LYS A 24 -3.94 5.63 -14.68
CA LYS A 24 -3.27 6.83 -14.17
C LYS A 24 -3.72 7.11 -12.75
N VAL A 25 -2.88 6.76 -11.77
CA VAL A 25 -3.15 6.98 -10.35
C VAL A 25 -2.49 8.27 -9.89
N GLU A 26 -3.29 9.30 -9.63
CA GLU A 26 -2.81 10.61 -9.15
C GLU A 26 -3.07 10.82 -7.66
N LYS A 27 -4.00 10.04 -7.08
CA LYS A 27 -4.34 10.15 -5.65
C LYS A 27 -3.23 9.51 -4.81
N PRO A 28 -2.68 10.23 -3.81
CA PRO A 28 -1.73 9.65 -2.90
C PRO A 28 -2.38 8.55 -2.05
N PHE A 29 -1.63 7.51 -1.75
CA PHE A 29 -2.02 6.48 -0.80
C PHE A 29 -0.84 6.04 0.08
N LEU A 30 -1.13 5.27 1.12
CA LEU A 30 -0.13 4.72 2.03
C LEU A 30 -0.05 3.20 1.90
N ILE A 31 1.16 2.66 2.05
CA ILE A 31 1.43 1.24 2.29
C ILE A 31 2.19 1.17 3.61
N ASP A 32 1.74 0.30 4.51
CA ASP A 32 2.37 0.05 5.79
C ASP A 32 2.55 -1.46 5.98
N CYS A 33 3.78 -1.91 6.23
CA CYS A 33 4.10 -3.34 6.33
C CYS A 33 5.31 -3.58 7.25
N GLY A 34 5.19 -4.58 8.12
CA GLY A 34 6.26 -4.96 9.05
C GLY A 34 7.40 -5.67 8.35
N THR A 35 8.64 -5.47 8.80
CA THR A 35 9.82 -6.08 8.15
C THR A 35 9.89 -7.61 8.28
N GLU A 36 9.20 -8.18 9.26
CA GLU A 36 9.11 -9.63 9.48
C GLU A 36 7.79 -10.23 8.97
N ASP A 37 6.90 -9.43 8.37
CA ASP A 37 5.68 -9.92 7.73
C ASP A 37 6.02 -10.73 6.48
N MET A 38 5.34 -11.87 6.30
CA MET A 38 5.50 -12.73 5.13
C MET A 38 5.23 -12.02 3.79
N VAL A 39 4.42 -10.95 3.78
CA VAL A 39 4.15 -10.16 2.57
C VAL A 39 5.12 -9.00 2.36
N TYR A 40 6.09 -8.77 3.25
CA TYR A 40 7.03 -7.65 3.12
C TYR A 40 7.77 -7.57 1.77
N PRO A 41 8.27 -8.69 1.18
CA PRO A 41 8.88 -8.65 -0.15
C PRO A 41 7.92 -8.14 -1.23
N PHE A 42 6.64 -8.50 -1.14
CA PHE A 42 5.61 -8.00 -2.04
C PHE A 42 5.38 -6.50 -1.85
N SER A 43 5.32 -6.01 -0.61
CA SER A 43 5.16 -4.59 -0.29
C SER A 43 6.32 -3.72 -0.85
N ILE A 44 7.55 -4.21 -0.81
CA ILE A 44 8.73 -3.54 -1.39
C ILE A 44 8.68 -3.52 -2.92
N ASN A 45 8.23 -4.61 -3.55
CA ASN A 45 8.03 -4.65 -4.99
C ASN A 45 6.95 -3.65 -5.43
N LEU A 46 5.84 -3.59 -4.68
CA LEU A 46 4.76 -2.63 -4.94
C LEU A 46 5.24 -1.18 -4.80
N LYS A 47 6.01 -0.86 -3.76
CA LYS A 47 6.68 0.44 -3.60
C LYS A 47 7.51 0.80 -4.83
N SER A 48 8.36 -0.13 -5.27
CA SER A 48 9.27 0.06 -6.41
C SER A 48 8.51 0.31 -7.71
N LEU A 49 7.38 -0.38 -7.91
CA LEU A 49 6.48 -0.16 -9.03
C LEU A 49 5.84 1.23 -8.99
N CYS A 50 5.33 1.66 -7.83
CA CYS A 50 4.78 3.01 -7.70
C CYS A 50 5.83 4.08 -8.01
N GLU A 51 7.07 3.91 -7.55
CA GLU A 51 8.17 4.83 -7.84
C GLU A 51 8.51 4.89 -9.33
N SER A 52 8.55 3.74 -10.02
CA SER A 52 8.82 3.69 -11.47
C SER A 52 7.72 4.35 -12.29
N LEU A 53 6.47 4.22 -11.84
CA LEU A 53 5.28 4.86 -12.43
C LEU A 53 5.08 6.31 -11.97
N LYS A 54 5.94 6.84 -11.08
CA LYS A 54 5.84 8.17 -10.47
C LYS A 54 4.51 8.42 -9.75
N ILE A 55 3.94 7.36 -9.17
CA ILE A 55 2.70 7.41 -8.40
C ILE A 55 3.03 7.92 -6.99
N PRO A 56 2.33 8.94 -6.47
CA PRO A 56 2.61 9.47 -5.14
C PRO A 56 2.25 8.44 -4.06
N ILE A 57 3.24 7.94 -3.34
CA ILE A 57 3.06 6.96 -2.26
C ILE A 57 3.75 7.38 -0.97
N THR A 58 3.17 6.98 0.16
CA THR A 58 3.85 6.95 1.46
C THR A 58 4.09 5.49 1.83
N PHE A 59 5.34 5.09 1.99
CA PHE A 59 5.70 3.73 2.41
C PHE A 59 6.23 3.78 3.84
N ILE A 60 5.56 3.07 4.74
CA ILE A 60 5.94 2.93 6.15
C ILE A 60 6.38 1.47 6.36
N SER A 61 7.50 1.31 7.05
CA SER A 61 8.02 -0.01 7.44
C SER A 61 8.79 0.11 8.73
N GLN A 62 8.54 -0.82 9.64
CA GLN A 62 9.17 -0.92 10.96
C GLN A 62 9.21 -2.39 11.38
N PRO A 63 10.01 -2.77 12.39
CA PRO A 63 9.98 -4.13 12.93
C PRO A 63 8.58 -4.54 13.40
N GLY A 64 8.15 -5.73 12.99
CA GLY A 64 6.92 -6.42 13.37
C GLY A 64 6.45 -7.39 12.30
N ASN A 65 5.54 -8.29 12.71
CA ASN A 65 4.95 -9.32 11.87
C ASN A 65 3.47 -8.98 11.55
N HIS A 66 2.77 -9.91 10.90
CA HIS A 66 1.35 -9.82 10.56
C HIS A 66 0.45 -9.97 11.80
N ASP A 67 0.52 -9.00 12.71
CA ASP A 67 -0.15 -9.07 14.00
C ASP A 67 -0.66 -7.73 14.55
N GLU A 68 -1.48 -7.85 15.60
CA GLU A 68 -2.10 -6.72 16.27
C GLU A 68 -1.10 -5.80 17.00
N ASN A 69 0.07 -6.30 17.39
CA ASN A 69 1.06 -5.47 18.09
C ASN A 69 1.70 -4.50 17.11
N TYR A 70 2.02 -4.97 15.90
CA TYR A 70 2.47 -4.11 14.82
C TYR A 70 1.43 -3.05 14.46
N TRP A 71 0.18 -3.47 14.21
CA TRP A 71 -0.87 -2.52 13.79
C TRP A 71 -1.20 -1.47 14.85
N LYS A 72 -1.14 -1.80 16.15
CA LYS A 72 -1.30 -0.82 17.23
C LYS A 72 -0.26 0.31 17.15
N ASN A 73 0.98 -0.01 16.80
CA ASN A 73 2.06 0.97 16.65
C ASN A 73 1.89 1.84 15.40
N SER A 74 1.24 1.34 14.35
CA SER A 74 1.00 2.06 13.09
C SER A 74 -0.10 3.12 13.16
N ILE A 75 -1.01 3.03 14.14
CA ILE A 75 -2.21 3.90 14.23
C ILE A 75 -1.84 5.38 14.20
N GLU A 76 -0.85 5.81 14.99
CA GLU A 76 -0.45 7.22 15.06
C GLU A 76 0.04 7.73 13.69
N GLN A 77 0.86 6.94 13.01
CA GLN A 77 1.40 7.31 11.70
C GLN A 77 0.28 7.41 10.64
N HIS A 78 -0.72 6.53 10.69
CA HIS A 78 -1.90 6.61 9.83
C HIS A 78 -2.69 7.90 10.07
N PHE A 79 -2.96 8.26 11.32
CA PHE A 79 -3.66 9.52 11.63
C PHE A 79 -2.87 10.75 11.16
N LEU A 80 -1.55 10.74 11.32
CA LEU A 80 -0.69 11.82 10.80
C LEU A 80 -0.73 11.91 9.28
N TYR A 81 -0.69 10.77 8.58
CA TYR A 81 -0.85 10.72 7.13
C TYR A 81 -2.19 11.32 6.70
N PHE A 82 -3.31 10.82 7.23
CA PHE A 82 -4.64 11.28 6.83
C PHE A 82 -4.87 12.75 7.19
N LYS A 83 -4.38 13.21 8.36
CA LYS A 83 -4.41 14.63 8.73
C LYS A 83 -3.71 15.49 7.67
N ARG A 84 -2.52 15.09 7.20
CA ARG A 84 -1.80 15.82 6.14
C ARG A 84 -2.60 15.85 4.84
N GLN A 85 -3.21 14.73 4.44
CA GLN A 85 -4.04 14.68 3.23
C GLN A 85 -5.27 15.59 3.33
N LEU A 86 -5.95 15.62 4.49
CA LEU A 86 -7.12 16.46 4.71
C LEU A 86 -6.78 17.96 4.75
N ILE A 87 -5.66 18.33 5.37
CA ILE A 87 -5.20 19.74 5.38
C ILE A 87 -4.89 20.22 3.96
N ASN A 88 -4.20 19.40 3.16
CA ASN A 88 -3.86 19.75 1.78
C ASN A 88 -5.10 19.97 0.90
N LEU A 89 -6.24 19.36 1.23
CA LEU A 89 -7.52 19.59 0.54
C LEU A 89 -8.21 20.91 0.95
N THR A 90 -7.82 21.51 2.08
CA THR A 90 -8.47 22.71 2.64
C THR A 90 -7.81 24.02 2.20
N VAL A 91 -6.69 23.95 1.46
CA VAL A 91 -5.94 25.13 0.96
C VAL A 91 -6.26 25.43 -0.52
N ILE A 92 -7.44 25.04 -0.99
CA ILE A 92 -7.96 25.34 -2.34
C ILE A 92 -9.25 26.16 -2.22
#